data_AF-A0A966MQG7-F1
#
_entry.id   AF-A0A966MQG7-F1
#
_cell.length_a   1.000
_cell.length_b   1.000
_cell.length_c   1.000
_cell.angle_alpha   90.00
_cell.angle_beta   90.00
_cell.angle_gamma   90.00
#
_symmetry.space_group_name_H-M   'P 1'
#
loop_
_entity.id
_entity.type
_entity.pdbx_description
1 polymer ?
#
loop_
_entity_poly.entity_id
_entity_poly.type
_entity_poly.pdbx_seq_one_letter_code
_entity_poly.pdbx_strand_id
1 'polypeptide(L)'
;YVEGESLIMGIKGLAVSSGSACTSASLEPSYVLRALGRSDELAHSSLRITIGRFTTEADIDYAIETIRQNVAKLRDLSPLWDMYKEGIDLSTIQWAAH
;
A
#
# COMPACT_ATOMS: atom_id res chain seq x y z
N TYR A 1 -3.42 -3.96 7.09
CA TYR A 1 -2.08 -3.42 7.31
C TYR A 1 -1.12 -4.03 6.31
N VAL A 2 -0.63 -3.24 5.37
CA VAL A 2 0.39 -3.62 4.37
C VAL A 2 1.17 -2.35 4.06
N GLU A 3 2.48 -2.40 4.17
CA GLU A 3 3.34 -1.27 3.82
C GLU A 3 3.41 -1.08 2.30
N GLY A 4 3.18 0.15 1.82
CA GLY A 4 3.09 0.42 0.38
C GLY A 4 4.41 0.23 -0.37
N GLU A 5 5.55 0.52 0.24
CA GLU A 5 6.87 0.31 -0.37
C GLU A 5 7.15 -1.18 -0.61
N SER A 6 6.96 -1.99 0.44
CA SER A 6 7.04 -3.44 0.38
C SER A 6 6.13 -4.03 -0.71
N LEU A 7 4.92 -3.49 -0.84
CA LEU A 7 3.97 -3.90 -1.88
C LEU A 7 4.45 -3.54 -3.29
N ILE A 8 5.00 -2.33 -3.50
CA ILE A 8 5.56 -1.92 -4.79
C ILE A 8 6.76 -2.79 -5.18
N MET A 9 7.62 -3.13 -4.23
CA MET A 9 8.77 -4.02 -4.48
C MET A 9 8.33 -5.44 -4.86
N GLY A 10 7.20 -5.92 -4.31
CA GLY A 10 6.65 -7.25 -4.61
C GLY A 10 5.94 -7.34 -5.96
N ILE A 11 5.33 -6.25 -6.42
CA ILE A 11 4.60 -6.18 -7.68
C ILE A 11 5.57 -6.01 -8.85
N LYS A 12 6.08 -7.12 -9.37
CA LYS A 12 6.89 -7.13 -10.60
C LYS A 12 5.99 -7.05 -11.82
N GLY A 13 6.38 -6.24 -12.81
CA GLY A 13 5.69 -6.16 -14.11
C GLY A 13 4.56 -5.13 -14.21
N LEU A 14 4.23 -4.41 -13.12
CA LEU A 14 3.30 -3.27 -13.16
C LEU A 14 4.04 -1.96 -12.86
N ALA A 15 3.79 -0.95 -13.68
CA ALA A 15 4.24 0.42 -13.39
C ALA A 15 3.18 1.13 -12.53
N VAL A 16 3.44 1.19 -11.22
CA VAL A 16 2.54 1.79 -10.21
C VAL A 16 3.29 2.85 -9.39
N SER A 17 2.56 3.69 -8.64
CA SER A 17 3.16 4.68 -7.72
C SER A 17 2.53 4.62 -6.33
N SER A 18 3.34 4.74 -5.28
CA SER A 18 2.90 5.12 -3.92
C SER A 18 3.06 6.63 -3.75
N GLY A 19 2.26 7.23 -2.85
CA GLY A 19 2.36 8.66 -2.51
C GLY A 19 1.66 9.62 -3.49
N SER A 20 1.93 10.92 -3.36
CA SER A 20 1.24 12.03 -4.06
C SER A 20 1.72 12.31 -5.49
N ALA A 21 2.21 11.29 -6.19
CA ALA A 21 2.93 11.34 -7.47
C ALA A 21 4.43 11.65 -7.36
N CYS A 22 5.23 10.81 -8.02
CA CYS A 22 6.63 11.05 -8.39
C CYS A 22 7.48 11.77 -7.32
N THR A 23 7.64 11.18 -6.13
CA THR A 23 8.56 11.75 -5.14
C THR A 23 9.97 11.22 -5.38
N SER A 24 10.90 12.15 -5.64
CA SER A 24 12.28 11.88 -6.01
C SER A 24 13.26 11.74 -4.84
N ALA A 25 12.81 11.58 -3.58
CA ALA A 25 13.70 11.31 -2.43
C ALA A 25 13.01 11.28 -1.04
N SER A 26 11.75 11.71 -0.90
CA SER A 26 11.16 11.94 0.42
C SER A 26 10.04 10.94 0.73
N LEU A 27 10.20 10.24 1.85
CA LEU A 27 9.32 9.19 2.41
C LEU A 27 8.05 9.79 3.06
N GLU A 28 7.51 10.87 2.50
CA GLU A 28 6.38 11.60 3.08
C GLU A 28 5.03 11.06 2.57
N PRO A 29 4.02 10.90 3.44
CA PRO A 29 2.70 10.43 3.03
C PRO A 29 2.01 11.46 2.13
N SER A 30 1.18 10.96 1.23
CA SER A 30 0.44 11.78 0.27
C SER A 30 -0.33 12.90 0.97
N TYR A 31 0.02 14.15 0.68
CA TYR A 31 -0.68 15.32 1.23
C TYR A 31 -2.16 15.35 0.82
N VAL A 32 -2.51 14.78 -0.34
CA VAL A 32 -3.89 14.64 -0.80
C VAL A 32 -4.66 13.67 0.10
N LEU A 33 -4.07 12.51 0.42
CA LEU A 33 -4.73 11.53 1.29
C LEU A 33 -4.87 12.05 2.72
N ARG A 34 -3.88 12.79 3.22
CA ARG A 34 -3.98 13.51 4.50
C ARG A 34 -5.11 14.55 4.49
N ALA A 35 -5.22 15.34 3.43
CA ALA A 35 -6.31 16.31 3.28
C ALA A 35 -7.70 15.63 3.21
N LEU A 36 -7.77 14.39 2.72
CA LEU A 36 -8.98 13.55 2.75
C LEU A 36 -9.22 12.85 4.12
N GLY A 37 -8.44 13.20 5.15
CA GLY A 37 -8.58 12.68 6.51
C GLY A 37 -8.02 11.27 6.71
N ARG A 38 -7.12 10.80 5.83
CA ARG A 38 -6.44 9.51 6.03
C ARG A 38 -5.25 9.67 6.98
N SER A 39 -5.07 8.69 7.87
CA SER A 39 -3.87 8.61 8.70
C SER A 39 -2.63 8.40 7.84
N ASP A 40 -1.47 8.78 8.37
CA ASP A 40 -0.19 8.63 7.69
C ASP A 40 0.08 7.15 7.34
N GLU A 41 -0.24 6.22 8.24
CA GLU A 41 -0.15 4.78 8.00
C GLU A 41 -0.97 4.34 6.77
N LEU A 42 -2.22 4.80 6.66
CA LEU A 42 -3.07 4.47 5.52
C LEU A 42 -2.60 5.16 4.24
N ALA A 43 -2.09 6.39 4.36
CA ALA A 43 -1.54 7.13 3.23
C ALA A 43 -0.26 6.46 2.68
N HIS A 44 0.59 5.91 3.55
CA HIS A 44 1.76 5.10 3.15
C HIS A 44 1.38 3.74 2.57
N SER A 45 0.25 3.19 3.00
CA SER A 45 -0.28 1.90 2.53
C SER A 45 -1.07 2.01 1.21
N SER A 46 -1.05 3.17 0.55
CA SER A 46 -1.87 3.47 -0.63
C SER A 46 -1.11 3.31 -1.95
N LEU A 47 -1.79 2.72 -2.94
CA LEU A 47 -1.32 2.59 -4.32
C LEU A 47 -2.18 3.44 -5.26
N ARG A 48 -1.54 4.10 -6.22
CA ARG A 48 -2.21 4.74 -7.35
C ARG A 48 -1.92 3.96 -8.63
N ILE A 49 -2.99 3.54 -9.28
CA ILE A 49 -2.97 2.82 -10.57
C ILE A 49 -3.72 3.68 -11.58
N THR A 50 -3.06 4.03 -12.68
CA THR A 50 -3.66 4.80 -13.77
C THR A 50 -3.76 3.89 -14.99
N ILE A 51 -4.96 3.76 -15.55
CA ILE A 51 -5.22 3.02 -16.79
C ILE A 51 -5.25 3.99 -17.97
N GLY A 52 -4.85 3.52 -19.15
CA GLY A 52 -4.77 4.34 -20.36
C GLY A 52 -5.45 3.68 -21.56
N ARG A 53 -5.43 4.39 -22.70
CA ARG A 53 -6.04 3.92 -23.97
C ARG A 53 -5.54 2.54 -24.42
N PHE A 54 -4.32 2.18 -24.05
CA PHE A 54 -3.67 0.94 -24.46
C PHE A 54 -3.71 -0.16 -23.39
N THR A 55 -4.34 0.10 -22.24
CA THR A 55 -4.54 -0.93 -21.21
C THR A 55 -5.60 -1.91 -21.67
N THR A 56 -5.29 -3.20 -21.63
CA THR A 56 -6.20 -4.29 -22.00
C THR A 56 -6.81 -4.95 -20.76
N GLU A 57 -7.90 -5.71 -20.94
CA GLU A 57 -8.48 -6.51 -19.84
C GLU A 57 -7.46 -7.50 -19.27
N ALA A 58 -6.62 -8.10 -20.11
CA ALA A 58 -5.56 -9.01 -19.69
C ALA A 58 -4.53 -8.33 -18.76
N ASP A 59 -4.20 -7.05 -19.03
CA ASP A 59 -3.32 -6.28 -18.14
C ASP A 59 -3.97 -6.06 -16.77
N ILE A 60 -5.29 -5.83 -16.75
CA ILE A 60 -6.06 -5.64 -15.51
C ILE A 60 -6.12 -6.95 -14.71
N ASP A 61 -6.42 -8.07 -15.37
CA ASP A 61 -6.47 -9.39 -14.72
C ASP A 61 -5.10 -9.76 -14.13
N TYR A 62 -4.03 -9.51 -14.88
CA TYR A 62 -2.66 -9.70 -14.39
C TYR A 62 -2.36 -8.80 -13.18
N ALA A 63 -2.79 -7.54 -13.24
CA ALA A 63 -2.61 -6.59 -12.15
C ALA A 63 -3.34 -7.03 -10.87
N ILE A 64 -4.60 -7.45 -10.99
CA ILE A 64 -5.42 -7.92 -9.87
C ILE A 64 -4.75 -9.12 -9.19
N GLU A 65 -4.38 -10.14 -9.97
CA GLU A 65 -3.79 -11.36 -9.41
C GLU A 65 -2.45 -11.07 -8.73
N THR A 66 -1.59 -10.28 -9.38
CA THR A 66 -0.27 -9.91 -8.84
C THR A 66 -0.40 -9.13 -7.53
N ILE A 67 -1.29 -8.14 -7.47
CA ILE A 67 -1.51 -7.33 -6.27
C ILE A 67 -2.08 -8.20 -5.15
N ARG A 68 -3.08 -9.02 -5.44
CA ARG A 68 -3.73 -9.90 -4.46
C ARG A 68 -2.72 -10.88 -3.85
N GLN A 69 -1.91 -11.55 -4.66
CA GLN A 69 -0.90 -12.48 -4.19
C GLN A 69 0.13 -11.79 -3.28
N ASN A 70 0.62 -10.61 -3.66
CA ASN A 70 1.61 -9.89 -2.87
C ASN A 70 1.03 -9.34 -1.56
N VAL A 71 -0.20 -8.81 -1.58
CA VAL A 71 -0.91 -8.38 -0.37
C VAL A 71 -1.09 -9.55 0.60
N ALA A 72 -1.47 -10.73 0.11
CA ALA A 72 -1.62 -11.92 0.95
C ALA A 72 -0.29 -12.31 1.61
N LYS A 73 0.79 -12.43 0.81
CA LYS A 73 2.13 -12.76 1.31
C LYS A 73 2.63 -11.77 2.36
N LEU A 74 2.48 -10.47 2.12
CA LEU A 74 2.91 -9.44 3.08
C LEU A 74 2.09 -9.49 4.37
N ARG A 75 0.80 -9.81 4.29
CA ARG A 75 -0.06 -9.99 5.46
C ARG A 75 0.29 -11.24 6.26
N ASP A 76 0.66 -12.33 5.61
CA ASP A 76 1.11 -13.56 6.29
C ASP A 76 2.41 -13.36 7.09
N LEU A 77 3.20 -12.35 6.71
CA LEU A 77 4.45 -11.99 7.38
C LEU A 77 4.31 -10.81 8.36
N SER A 78 3.13 -10.21 8.48
CA SER A 78 2.92 -8.97 9.22
C SER A 78 2.29 -9.22 10.60
N PRO A 79 3.02 -8.99 11.71
CA PRO A 79 2.45 -9.07 13.05
C PRO A 79 1.29 -8.10 13.25
N LEU A 80 1.33 -6.93 12.60
CA LEU A 80 0.24 -5.95 12.63
C LEU A 80 -1.06 -6.52 12.04
N TRP A 81 -0.94 -7.37 11.01
CA TRP A 81 -2.10 -8.03 10.43
C TRP A 81 -2.69 -9.08 11.37
N ASP A 82 -1.86 -9.82 12.10
CA ASP A 82 -2.31 -10.77 13.11
C ASP A 82 -3.05 -10.08 14.25
N MET A 83 -2.46 -9.01 14.80
CA MET A 83 -3.07 -8.19 15.85
C MET A 83 -4.42 -7.60 15.41
N TYR A 84 -4.50 -7.12 14.16
CA TYR A 84 -5.77 -6.66 13.59
C TYR A 84 -6.83 -7.77 13.50
N LYS A 85 -6.46 -8.98 13.08
CA LYS A 85 -7.38 -10.14 13.03
C LYS A 85 -7.87 -10.54 14.42
N GLU A 86 -7.05 -10.33 15.45
CA GLU A 86 -7.41 -10.55 16.87
C GLU A 86 -8.30 -9.43 17.45
N GLY A 87 -8.60 -8.39 16.66
CA GLY A 87 -9.45 -7.27 17.08
C GLY A 87 -8.74 -6.23 17.94
N ILE A 88 -7.40 -6.26 17.97
CA ILE A 88 -6.61 -5.28 18.70
C ILE A 88 -6.64 -3.96 17.94
N ASP A 89 -7.03 -2.88 18.62
CA ASP A 89 -6.97 -1.53 18.07
C ASP A 89 -5.52 -1.02 18.06
N LEU A 90 -4.88 -1.09 16.88
CA LEU A 90 -3.50 -0.67 16.69
C LEU A 90 -3.27 0.82 16.98
N SER A 91 -4.32 1.66 16.94
CA SER A 91 -4.20 3.09 17.28
C SER A 91 -3.98 3.35 18.78
N THR A 92 -4.28 2.34 19.62
CA THR A 92 -4.13 2.41 21.07
C THR A 92 -2.77 1.91 21.56
N ILE A 93 -1.96 1.35 20.66
CA ILE A 93 -0.65 0.80 20.97
C ILE A 93 0.37 1.94 21.03
N GLN A 94 1.07 2.06 22.16
CA GLN A 94 2.23 2.94 22.27
C GLN A 94 3.44 2.29 21.59
N TRP A 95 3.74 2.78 20.39
CA TRP A 95 4.96 2.41 19.67
C TRP A 95 6.17 3.09 20.32
N ALA A 96 7.25 2.35 20.53
CA ALA A 96 8.53 2.96 20.87
C ALA A 96 9.00 3.77 19.65
N ALA A 97 9.16 5.08 19.81
CA ALA A 97 9.63 5.95 18.74
C ALA A 97 11.04 5.54 18.29
N HIS A 98 11.21 5.38 16.98
CA HIS A 98 12.52 5.28 16.31
C HIS A 98 12.89 6.65 15.74
#